data_AF-X0TQG8-F1
#
_entry.id   AF-X0TQG8-F1
#
_cell.length_a   1.000
_cell.length_b   1.000
_cell.length_c   1.000
_cell.angle_alpha   90.00
_cell.angle_beta   90.00
_cell.angle_gamma   90.00
#
_symmetry.space_group_name_H-M   'P 1'
#
loop_
_entity.id
_entity.type
_entity.pdbx_description
1 polymer ?
#
loop_
_entity_poly.entity_id
_entity_poly.type
_entity_poly.pdbx_seq_one_letter_code
_entity_poly.pdbx_strand_id
1 'polypeptide(L)'
;YSQMAGRAGRPQYDTEGFCYFVVKKDDDFVKFEDYKTGNLPRALSQINNDDYFFKAILELIHSHRTTDKEIIDFFKNSLFNFQAKKEIEGLIPHNLRNTIQTKMRKLDSAGILEGVGMNSKLTGFGKVIINYLFKGFSSPNIADFVSLKRYLERKKKVEIDFELIYFLSKRFEKYCTISKQPRKNSEEVLSFLRSRDITEKTSIEYSAYVVYKKWIENINEKEIEETCKVYTSNLSFKIWEMYKLLNVYKDLADDAYYPLPDRFQIFKERIRYGVQ
;
A
#
# COMPACT_ATOMS: atom_id res chain seq x y z
N TYR A 1 12.69 -18.63 10.65
CA TYR A 1 13.06 -20.04 10.77
C TYR A 1 12.21 -20.77 11.81
N SER A 2 12.24 -20.39 13.09
CA SER A 2 11.59 -21.15 14.18
C SER A 2 10.10 -21.42 13.99
N GLN A 3 9.34 -20.47 13.40
CA GLN A 3 7.92 -20.69 13.05
C GLN A 3 7.71 -21.76 11.96
N MET A 4 8.67 -21.97 11.06
CA MET A 4 8.62 -23.04 10.05
C MET A 4 9.07 -24.37 10.66
N ALA A 5 10.17 -24.36 11.42
CA ALA A 5 10.68 -25.56 12.08
C ALA A 5 9.67 -26.14 13.09
N GLY A 6 8.98 -25.29 13.86
CA GLY A 6 7.94 -25.71 14.80
C GLY A 6 6.68 -26.31 14.15
N ARG A 7 6.60 -26.36 12.82
CA ARG A 7 5.54 -27.10 12.09
C ARG A 7 5.93 -28.55 11.80
N ALA A 8 7.18 -28.94 12.06
CA ALA A 8 7.65 -30.31 11.87
C ALA A 8 7.26 -31.19 13.07
N GLY A 9 6.67 -32.35 12.79
CA GLY A 9 6.18 -33.30 13.81
C GLY A 9 4.69 -33.08 14.11
N ARG A 10 3.86 -34.06 13.75
CA ARG A 10 2.42 -34.03 14.02
C ARG A 10 2.14 -34.60 15.42
N PRO A 11 1.50 -33.86 16.34
CA PRO A 11 1.32 -34.23 17.76
C PRO A 11 0.61 -35.56 18.08
N GLN A 12 0.19 -36.34 17.08
CA GLN A 12 -0.54 -37.62 17.25
C GLN A 12 -0.03 -38.76 16.38
N TYR A 13 0.85 -38.48 15.41
CA TYR A 13 1.27 -39.47 14.41
C TYR A 13 2.77 -39.69 14.40
N ASP A 14 3.53 -38.65 14.74
CA ASP A 14 4.97 -38.68 14.67
C ASP A 14 5.52 -38.66 16.09
N THR A 15 6.45 -39.57 16.39
CA THR A 15 7.19 -39.58 17.66
C THR A 15 8.28 -38.50 17.68
N GLU A 16 8.71 -38.05 16.49
CA GLU A 16 9.76 -37.04 16.29
C GLU A 16 9.43 -36.16 15.08
N GLY A 17 9.87 -34.90 15.10
CA GLY A 17 9.75 -33.96 13.98
C GLY A 17 11.10 -33.58 13.40
N PHE A 18 11.29 -33.77 12.09
CA PHE A 18 12.54 -33.43 11.41
C PHE A 18 12.40 -32.12 10.62
N CYS A 19 13.33 -31.19 10.82
CA CYS A 19 13.43 -29.95 10.05
C CYS A 19 14.79 -29.89 9.37
N TYR A 20 14.78 -29.85 8.03
CA TYR A 20 16.00 -29.73 7.23
C TYR A 20 16.23 -28.28 6.81
N PHE A 21 17.45 -27.78 6.96
CA PHE A 21 17.87 -26.48 6.45
C PHE A 21 18.81 -26.70 5.27
N VAL A 22 18.43 -26.18 4.10
CA VAL A 22 19.22 -26.36 2.86
C VAL A 22 20.12 -25.15 2.67
N VAL A 23 21.43 -25.36 2.78
CA VAL A 23 22.47 -24.35 2.58
C VAL A 23 23.01 -24.47 1.16
N LYS A 24 23.15 -23.35 0.44
CA LYS A 24 23.74 -23.31 -0.91
C LYS A 24 25.07 -22.55 -0.98
N LYS A 25 25.37 -21.71 0.01
CA LYS A 25 26.57 -20.88 0.10
C LYS A 25 27.06 -20.85 1.55
N ASP A 26 28.35 -20.64 1.76
CA ASP A 26 28.96 -20.64 3.09
C ASP A 26 28.38 -19.56 4.03
N ASP A 27 28.05 -18.37 3.50
CA ASP A 27 27.38 -17.30 4.27
C ASP A 27 26.01 -17.71 4.84
N ASP A 28 25.32 -18.65 4.20
CA ASP A 28 24.02 -19.15 4.68
C ASP A 28 24.21 -20.16 5.82
N PHE A 29 25.41 -20.73 5.99
CA PHE A 29 25.77 -21.54 7.15
C PHE A 29 25.92 -20.70 8.42
N VAL A 30 26.53 -19.50 8.32
CA VAL A 30 26.65 -18.56 9.44
C VAL A 30 25.26 -18.16 9.97
N LYS A 31 24.32 -17.86 9.06
CA LYS A 31 22.93 -17.56 9.44
C LYS A 31 22.20 -18.75 10.08
N PHE A 32 22.52 -19.97 9.66
CA PHE A 32 21.96 -21.18 10.25
C PHE A 32 22.43 -21.36 11.70
N GLU A 33 23.72 -21.15 11.97
CA GLU A 33 24.24 -21.22 13.34
C GLU A 33 23.53 -20.20 14.24
N ASP A 34 23.30 -18.97 13.76
CA ASP A 34 22.50 -17.97 14.48
C ASP A 34 21.07 -18.48 14.77
N TYR A 35 20.39 -19.08 13.77
CA TYR A 35 19.05 -19.63 13.96
C TYR A 35 19.00 -20.82 14.92
N LYS A 36 20.05 -21.63 14.97
CA LYS A 36 20.17 -22.78 15.86
C LYS A 36 20.29 -22.39 17.32
N THR A 37 20.86 -21.22 17.62
CA THR A 37 20.94 -20.72 19.00
C THR A 37 19.58 -20.50 19.66
N GLY A 38 18.49 -20.45 18.87
CA GLY A 38 17.13 -20.23 19.38
C GLY A 38 16.86 -18.78 19.81
N ASN A 39 17.83 -17.88 19.65
CA ASN A 39 17.65 -16.47 19.93
C ASN A 39 16.73 -15.84 18.89
N LEU A 40 15.48 -15.59 19.29
CA LEU A 40 14.54 -14.87 18.44
C LEU A 40 14.91 -13.39 18.39
N PRO A 41 14.86 -12.76 17.19
CA PRO A 41 15.09 -11.33 17.10
C PRO A 41 14.03 -10.59 17.93
N ARG A 42 14.46 -9.52 18.59
CA ARG A 42 13.58 -8.67 19.39
C ARG A 42 12.46 -8.10 18.51
N ALA A 43 11.21 -8.21 18.97
CA ALA A 43 10.09 -7.57 18.30
C ALA A 43 10.18 -6.05 18.45
N LEU A 44 10.29 -5.32 17.34
CA LEU A 44 10.32 -3.86 17.30
C LEU A 44 8.97 -3.31 16.84
N SER A 45 8.53 -2.21 17.45
CA SER A 45 7.32 -1.51 17.05
C SER A 45 7.44 -0.99 15.62
N GLN A 46 6.46 -1.33 14.78
CA GLN A 46 6.43 -0.91 13.37
C GLN A 46 5.77 0.45 13.15
N ILE A 47 5.12 1.01 14.17
CA ILE A 47 4.39 2.29 14.05
C ILE A 47 5.31 3.48 13.76
N ASN A 48 6.64 3.34 13.92
CA ASN A 48 7.62 4.36 13.53
C ASN A 48 7.67 4.57 12.00
N ASN A 49 7.11 3.64 11.21
CA ASN A 49 6.85 3.88 9.80
C ASN A 49 5.81 5.01 9.65
N ASP A 50 6.17 6.05 8.90
CA ASP A 50 5.33 7.24 8.71
C ASP A 50 3.90 6.91 8.27
N ASP A 51 3.70 5.93 7.39
CA ASP A 51 2.38 5.61 6.84
C ASP A 51 1.47 4.98 7.90
N TYR A 52 2.00 4.10 8.75
CA TYR A 52 1.25 3.54 9.89
C TYR A 52 0.99 4.60 10.97
N PHE A 53 1.96 5.49 11.21
CA PHE A 53 1.80 6.58 12.16
C PHE A 53 0.71 7.56 11.71
N PHE A 54 0.72 7.95 10.44
CA PHE A 54 -0.28 8.82 9.85
C PHE A 54 -1.67 8.18 9.91
N LYS A 55 -1.79 6.91 9.51
CA LYS A 55 -3.06 6.18 9.62
C LYS A 55 -3.61 6.23 11.05
N ALA A 56 -2.79 5.89 12.05
CA ALA A 56 -3.20 5.93 13.45
C ALA A 56 -3.65 7.34 13.90
N ILE A 57 -2.94 8.40 13.51
CA ILE A 57 -3.35 9.78 13.81
C ILE A 57 -4.71 10.11 13.17
N LEU A 58 -4.91 9.76 11.90
CA LEU A 58 -6.17 10.01 11.20
C LEU A 58 -7.34 9.25 11.84
N GLU A 59 -7.12 8.01 12.29
CA GLU A 59 -8.11 7.20 13.02
C GLU A 59 -8.48 7.82 14.38
N LEU A 60 -7.49 8.36 15.11
CA LEU A 60 -7.72 9.07 16.38
C LEU A 60 -8.57 10.32 16.16
N ILE A 61 -8.24 11.13 15.16
CA ILE A 61 -9.00 12.34 14.82
C ILE A 61 -10.41 11.98 14.34
N HIS A 62 -10.55 10.93 13.52
CA HIS A 62 -11.85 10.40 13.10
C HIS A 62 -12.71 9.93 14.29
N SER A 63 -12.08 9.40 15.34
CA SER A 63 -12.72 8.98 16.60
C SER A 63 -12.81 10.08 17.66
N HIS A 64 -12.72 11.35 17.25
CA HIS A 64 -12.88 12.54 18.10
C HIS A 64 -11.78 12.81 19.13
N ARG A 65 -10.60 12.20 19.00
CA ARG A 65 -9.38 12.61 19.72
C ARG A 65 -8.64 13.65 18.88
N THR A 66 -8.97 14.91 19.11
CA THR A 66 -8.66 16.00 18.16
C THR A 66 -7.55 16.92 18.65
N THR A 67 -7.16 16.85 19.91
CA THR A 67 -6.08 17.68 20.46
C THR A 67 -4.74 16.96 20.43
N ASP A 68 -3.64 17.72 20.32
CA ASP A 68 -2.28 17.22 20.51
C ASP A 68 -2.15 16.40 21.80
N LYS A 69 -2.77 16.86 22.88
CA LYS A 69 -2.73 16.20 24.19
C LYS A 69 -3.35 14.81 24.13
N GLU A 70 -4.55 14.68 23.58
CA GLU A 70 -5.24 13.38 23.47
C GLU A 70 -4.49 12.39 22.60
N ILE A 71 -3.92 12.87 21.48
CA ILE A 71 -3.12 12.05 20.57
C ILE A 71 -1.83 11.61 21.29
N ILE A 72 -1.12 12.53 21.95
CA ILE A 72 0.08 12.19 22.75
C ILE A 72 -0.28 11.17 23.84
N ASP A 73 -1.37 11.37 24.56
CA ASP A 73 -1.82 10.48 25.63
C ASP A 73 -2.11 9.07 25.13
N PHE A 74 -2.65 8.92 23.91
CA PHE A 74 -2.81 7.62 23.27
C PHE A 74 -1.46 6.93 23.02
N PHE A 75 -0.49 7.63 22.42
CA PHE A 75 0.80 7.04 22.09
C PHE A 75 1.72 6.82 23.31
N LYS A 76 1.45 7.46 24.46
CA LYS A 76 2.26 7.30 25.68
C LYS A 76 2.41 5.83 26.12
N ASN A 77 1.36 5.03 25.95
CA ASN A 77 1.32 3.64 26.37
C ASN A 77 1.65 2.65 25.23
N SER A 78 2.10 3.14 24.08
CA SER A 78 2.46 2.29 22.94
C SER A 78 3.80 1.57 23.15
N LEU A 79 3.95 0.40 22.52
CA LEU A 79 5.23 -0.32 22.46
C LEU A 79 6.35 0.56 21.89
N PHE A 80 6.02 1.44 20.93
CA PHE A 80 6.94 2.42 20.35
C PHE A 80 7.54 3.34 21.43
N ASN A 81 6.68 3.97 22.22
CA ASN A 81 7.16 4.88 23.27
C ASN A 81 7.91 4.14 24.38
N PHE A 82 7.49 2.91 24.72
CA PHE A 82 8.20 2.06 25.67
C PHE A 82 9.61 1.70 25.19
N GLN A 83 9.77 1.32 23.91
CA GLN A 83 11.05 0.95 23.32
C GLN A 83 11.98 2.15 23.18
N ALA A 84 11.47 3.28 22.67
CA ALA A 84 12.25 4.50 22.51
C ALA A 84 12.77 5.06 23.84
N LYS A 85 12.01 4.90 24.94
CA LYS A 85 12.49 5.26 26.28
C LYS A 85 13.57 4.33 26.84
N LYS A 86 13.62 3.08 26.41
CA LYS A 86 14.66 2.13 26.82
C LYS A 86 15.95 2.28 26.02
N GLU A 87 15.89 2.89 24.84
CA GLU A 87 17.06 3.19 23.98
C GLU A 87 17.78 4.49 24.36
N ILE A 88 17.46 5.10 25.53
CA ILE A 88 17.98 6.39 26.03
C ILE A 88 19.52 6.41 26.31
N GLU A 89 20.27 5.37 25.95
CA GLU A 89 21.75 5.44 25.87
C GLU A 89 22.26 6.15 24.59
N GLY A 90 21.37 6.59 23.69
CA GLY A 90 21.71 7.37 22.48
C GLY A 90 21.83 8.89 22.70
N LEU A 91 22.61 9.56 21.82
CA LEU A 91 22.93 11.01 21.87
C LEU A 91 21.72 11.98 21.82
N ILE A 92 20.51 11.54 21.46
CA ILE A 92 19.33 12.41 21.31
C ILE A 92 18.17 11.84 22.14
N PRO A 93 17.67 12.58 23.15
CA PRO A 93 16.52 12.14 23.94
C PRO A 93 15.25 11.98 23.09
N HIS A 94 14.58 10.83 23.21
CA HIS A 94 13.28 10.59 22.57
C HIS A 94 12.25 11.62 23.06
N ASN A 95 11.61 12.32 22.12
CA ASN A 95 10.58 13.32 22.42
C ASN A 95 9.28 13.03 21.63
N LEU A 96 8.39 12.26 22.26
CA LEU A 96 7.10 11.86 21.69
C LEU A 96 6.24 13.06 21.24
N ARG A 97 6.24 14.16 22.01
CA ARG A 97 5.48 15.37 21.65
C ARG A 97 5.99 15.95 20.34
N ASN A 98 7.30 16.15 20.19
CA ASN A 98 7.88 16.69 18.96
C ASN A 98 7.63 15.76 17.77
N THR A 99 7.69 14.45 17.96
CA THR A 99 7.37 13.46 16.92
C THR A 99 5.94 13.65 16.43
N ILE A 100 4.96 13.64 17.34
CA ILE A 100 3.54 13.78 17.01
C ILE A 100 3.26 15.13 16.34
N GLN A 101 3.77 16.24 16.89
CA GLN A 101 3.60 17.57 16.31
C GLN A 101 4.19 17.68 14.90
N THR A 102 5.32 17.02 14.65
CA THR A 102 5.92 16.98 13.32
C THR A 102 5.05 16.18 12.34
N LYS A 103 4.45 15.06 12.77
CA LYS A 103 3.52 14.30 11.93
C LYS A 103 2.22 15.07 11.66
N MET A 104 1.64 15.69 12.68
CA MET A 104 0.46 16.55 12.57
C MET A 104 0.68 17.68 11.56
N ARG A 105 1.82 18.40 11.66
CA ARG A 105 2.20 19.44 10.69
C ARG A 105 2.33 18.92 9.26
N LYS A 106 2.88 17.72 9.06
CA LYS A 106 2.97 17.12 7.71
C LYS A 106 1.58 16.83 7.13
N LEU A 107 0.63 16.36 7.94
CA LEU A 107 -0.75 16.09 7.50
C LEU A 107 -1.51 17.39 7.20
N ASP A 108 -1.34 18.40 8.05
CA ASP A 108 -1.88 19.75 7.85
C ASP A 108 -1.34 20.39 6.56
N SER A 109 -0.01 20.37 6.37
CA SER A 109 0.64 20.87 5.15
C SER A 109 0.26 20.09 3.88
N ALA A 110 -0.20 18.84 4.02
CA ALA A 110 -0.74 18.04 2.92
C ALA A 110 -2.23 18.35 2.61
N GLY A 111 -2.88 19.22 3.39
CA GLY A 111 -4.30 19.55 3.28
C GLY A 111 -5.23 18.45 3.75
N ILE A 112 -4.74 17.51 4.57
CA ILE A 112 -5.50 16.36 5.09
C ILE A 112 -6.18 16.72 6.41
N LEU A 113 -5.51 17.57 7.20
CA LEU A 113 -6.03 18.15 8.42
C LEU A 113 -6.23 19.66 8.24
N GLU A 114 -7.11 20.21 9.07
CA GLU A 114 -7.27 21.64 9.28
C GLU A 114 -7.28 21.93 10.80
N GLY A 115 -6.66 23.03 11.20
CA GLY A 115 -6.71 23.52 12.58
C GLY A 115 -8.02 24.27 12.86
N VAL A 116 -8.69 23.91 13.96
CA VAL A 116 -9.89 24.59 14.49
C VAL A 116 -9.64 24.92 15.96
N GLY A 117 -9.11 26.12 16.22
CA GLY A 117 -8.65 26.50 17.55
C GLY A 117 -7.52 25.59 18.03
N MET A 118 -7.71 24.91 19.17
CA MET A 118 -6.76 23.91 19.70
C MET A 118 -6.97 22.49 19.16
N ASN A 119 -8.01 22.29 18.34
CA ASN A 119 -8.40 20.99 17.82
C ASN A 119 -7.93 20.84 16.36
N SER A 120 -7.71 19.61 15.93
CA SER A 120 -7.51 19.25 14.52
C SER A 120 -8.73 18.49 14.00
N LYS A 121 -9.09 18.76 12.74
CA LYS A 121 -10.21 18.11 12.06
C LYS A 121 -9.77 17.58 10.70
N LEU A 122 -10.40 16.50 10.24
CA LEU A 122 -10.24 15.99 8.89
C LEU A 122 -10.91 16.92 7.88
N THR A 123 -10.17 17.32 6.84
CA THR A 123 -10.72 18.00 5.66
C THR A 123 -11.57 17.04 4.82
N GLY A 124 -12.24 17.52 3.76
CA GLY A 124 -12.90 16.65 2.77
C GLY A 124 -11.93 15.60 2.22
N PHE A 125 -10.74 16.04 1.83
CA PHE A 125 -9.64 15.17 1.42
C PHE A 125 -9.23 14.14 2.49
N GLY A 126 -9.08 14.58 3.75
CA GLY A 126 -8.75 13.68 4.86
C GLY A 126 -9.81 12.61 5.13
N LYS A 127 -11.10 12.97 4.98
CA LYS A 127 -12.21 12.01 5.07
C LYS A 127 -12.18 10.96 3.96
N VAL A 128 -11.86 11.36 2.74
CA VAL A 128 -11.71 10.41 1.62
C VAL A 128 -10.57 9.41 1.89
N ILE A 129 -9.41 9.90 2.37
CA ILE A 129 -8.27 9.03 2.70
C ILE A 129 -8.63 8.04 3.82
N ILE A 130 -9.18 8.52 4.94
CA ILE A 130 -9.46 7.63 6.08
C ILE A 130 -10.52 6.57 5.73
N ASN A 131 -11.51 6.94 4.91
CA ASN A 131 -12.50 6.00 4.39
C ASN A 131 -11.87 4.88 3.54
N TYR A 132 -10.84 5.20 2.73
CA TYR A 132 -10.07 4.17 2.02
C TYR A 132 -9.28 3.29 2.99
N LEU A 133 -8.61 3.89 3.99
CA LEU A 133 -7.77 3.17 4.95
C LEU A 133 -8.57 2.22 5.86
N PHE A 134 -9.88 2.48 6.07
CA PHE A 134 -10.79 1.57 6.77
C PHE A 134 -11.27 0.38 5.92
N LYS A 135 -11.25 0.49 4.58
CA LYS A 135 -11.76 -0.55 3.66
C LYS A 135 -10.75 -1.67 3.37
N GLY A 136 -9.70 -1.81 4.18
CA GLY A 136 -8.78 -2.94 4.07
C GLY A 136 -7.48 -2.77 4.85
N PHE A 137 -6.54 -3.67 4.60
CA PHE A 137 -5.23 -3.70 5.25
C PHE A 137 -4.15 -2.90 4.50
N SER A 138 -4.49 -2.33 3.33
CA SER A 138 -3.58 -1.47 2.57
C SER A 138 -3.29 -0.19 3.33
N SER A 139 -2.01 0.17 3.39
CA SER A 139 -1.55 1.46 3.92
C SER A 139 -0.60 2.10 2.91
N PRO A 140 -1.13 2.70 1.83
CA PRO A 140 -0.32 3.44 0.87
C PRO A 140 0.29 4.69 1.49
N ASN A 141 1.32 5.22 0.84
CA ASN A 141 1.94 6.42 1.32
C ASN A 141 0.97 7.60 1.17
N ILE A 142 0.92 8.46 2.18
CA ILE A 142 0.11 9.68 2.13
C ILE A 142 0.44 10.53 0.89
N ALA A 143 1.72 10.57 0.49
CA ALA A 143 2.17 11.28 -0.71
C ALA A 143 1.55 10.75 -2.01
N ASP A 144 1.13 9.49 -2.07
CA ASP A 144 0.49 8.89 -3.24
C ASP A 144 -0.94 9.43 -3.40
N PHE A 145 -1.68 9.59 -2.29
CA PHE A 145 -2.99 10.24 -2.29
C PHE A 145 -2.88 11.72 -2.66
N VAL A 146 -1.88 12.44 -2.13
CA VAL A 146 -1.61 13.83 -2.52
C VAL A 146 -1.31 13.92 -4.02
N SER A 147 -0.56 12.96 -4.55
CA SER A 147 -0.26 12.89 -5.98
C SER A 147 -1.52 12.62 -6.82
N LEU A 148 -2.42 11.76 -6.35
CA LEU A 148 -3.71 11.49 -7.02
C LEU A 148 -4.61 12.72 -7.03
N LYS A 149 -4.71 13.44 -5.91
CA LYS A 149 -5.43 14.73 -5.82
C LYS A 149 -4.85 15.74 -6.80
N ARG A 150 -3.53 15.92 -6.83
CA ARG A 150 -2.84 16.81 -7.79
C ARG A 150 -3.02 16.39 -9.24
N TYR A 151 -3.06 15.09 -9.51
CA TYR A 151 -3.35 14.56 -10.85
C TYR A 151 -4.75 14.99 -11.30
N LEU A 152 -5.75 14.83 -10.43
CA LEU A 152 -7.11 15.27 -10.68
C LEU A 152 -7.22 16.79 -10.86
N GLU A 153 -6.59 17.58 -9.98
CA GLU A 153 -6.59 19.06 -10.05
C GLU A 153 -6.02 19.61 -11.36
N ARG A 154 -5.00 18.94 -11.93
CA ARG A 154 -4.45 19.33 -13.25
C ARG A 154 -5.43 19.08 -14.38
N LYS A 155 -6.16 17.96 -14.33
CA LYS A 155 -7.12 17.57 -15.37
C LYS A 155 -8.47 18.31 -15.21
N LYS A 156 -8.84 18.69 -13.98
CA LYS A 156 -10.13 19.33 -13.58
C LYS A 156 -11.38 18.57 -14.02
N LYS A 157 -11.22 17.27 -14.29
CA LYS A 157 -12.28 16.32 -14.67
C LYS A 157 -11.76 14.92 -14.39
N VAL A 158 -12.69 13.97 -14.25
CA VAL A 158 -12.36 12.55 -14.15
C VAL A 158 -12.10 12.00 -15.56
N GLU A 159 -10.92 11.40 -15.76
CA GLU A 159 -10.58 10.65 -16.97
C GLU A 159 -10.61 9.14 -16.67
N ILE A 160 -10.90 8.31 -17.66
CA ILE A 160 -10.97 6.84 -17.52
C ILE A 160 -10.13 6.10 -18.57
N ASP A 161 -9.02 6.71 -18.94
CA ASP A 161 -8.11 6.17 -19.94
C ASP A 161 -6.99 5.33 -19.32
N PHE A 162 -6.11 4.86 -20.18
CA PHE A 162 -4.91 4.15 -19.77
C PHE A 162 -3.96 5.03 -18.92
N GLU A 163 -3.96 6.36 -19.10
CA GLU A 163 -3.07 7.23 -18.30
C GLU A 163 -3.45 7.16 -16.82
N LEU A 164 -4.75 7.14 -16.50
CA LEU A 164 -5.21 6.94 -15.13
C LEU A 164 -4.74 5.59 -14.57
N ILE A 165 -4.95 4.50 -15.32
CA ILE A 165 -4.58 3.16 -14.87
C ILE A 165 -3.07 3.02 -14.70
N TYR A 166 -2.30 3.60 -15.61
CA TYR A 166 -0.86 3.67 -15.50
C TYR A 166 -0.41 4.52 -14.32
N PHE A 167 -1.04 5.68 -14.09
CA PHE A 167 -0.78 6.54 -12.93
C PHE A 167 -1.02 5.80 -11.61
N LEU A 168 -2.15 5.12 -11.46
CA LEU A 168 -2.47 4.33 -10.27
C LEU A 168 -1.49 3.18 -10.08
N SER A 169 -1.14 2.47 -11.16
CA SER A 169 -0.15 1.39 -11.11
C SER A 169 1.23 1.89 -10.67
N LYS A 170 1.62 3.10 -11.09
CA LYS A 170 2.93 3.69 -10.77
C LYS A 170 2.99 4.28 -9.36
N ARG A 171 1.93 4.99 -8.92
CA ARG A 171 1.90 5.62 -7.59
C ARG A 171 1.61 4.61 -6.48
N PHE A 172 0.72 3.66 -6.73
CA PHE A 172 0.33 2.64 -5.76
C PHE A 172 0.98 1.29 -6.09
N GLU A 173 2.26 1.29 -6.48
CA GLU A 173 2.99 0.13 -7.03
C GLU A 173 2.78 -1.15 -6.19
N LYS A 174 3.02 -1.05 -4.88
CA LYS A 174 2.85 -2.18 -3.95
C LYS A 174 1.46 -2.83 -4.02
N TYR A 175 0.42 -2.05 -4.33
CA TYR A 175 -0.98 -2.46 -4.28
C TYR A 175 -1.62 -2.69 -5.65
N CYS A 176 -1.11 -2.06 -6.71
CA CYS A 176 -1.69 -2.10 -8.05
C CYS A 176 -0.81 -2.79 -9.09
N THR A 177 0.38 -3.24 -8.72
CA THR A 177 1.32 -3.89 -9.66
C THR A 177 1.30 -5.42 -9.54
N ILE A 178 1.09 -6.05 -10.67
CA ILE A 178 1.23 -7.47 -10.96
C ILE A 178 2.69 -7.73 -11.37
N SER A 179 3.28 -8.82 -10.89
CA SER A 179 4.68 -9.11 -11.17
C SER A 179 4.88 -9.59 -12.60
N LYS A 180 5.75 -8.91 -13.35
CA LYS A 180 6.24 -9.39 -14.64
C LYS A 180 7.14 -10.61 -14.44
N GLN A 181 7.03 -11.62 -15.32
CA GLN A 181 7.89 -12.78 -15.27
C GLN A 181 9.35 -12.37 -15.61
N PRO A 182 10.33 -12.75 -14.78
CA PRO A 182 11.73 -12.40 -15.03
C PRO A 182 12.21 -12.87 -16.39
N ARG A 183 12.99 -12.03 -17.09
CA ARG A 183 13.62 -12.31 -18.40
C ARG A 183 12.66 -12.64 -19.55
N LYS A 184 11.35 -12.62 -19.35
CA LYS A 184 10.35 -12.81 -20.40
C LYS A 184 9.70 -11.48 -20.77
N ASN A 185 9.50 -11.24 -22.06
CA ASN A 185 8.80 -10.05 -22.57
C ASN A 185 7.65 -10.48 -23.48
N SER A 186 6.63 -9.64 -23.57
CA SER A 186 5.53 -9.80 -24.52
C SER A 186 5.60 -8.72 -25.58
N GLU A 187 5.76 -9.11 -26.84
CA GLU A 187 5.82 -8.14 -27.95
C GLU A 187 4.49 -7.39 -28.13
N GLU A 188 3.37 -8.03 -27.80
CA GLU A 188 2.05 -7.40 -27.76
C GLU A 188 2.02 -6.24 -26.75
N VAL A 189 2.51 -6.47 -25.54
CA VAL A 189 2.58 -5.43 -24.50
C VAL A 189 3.55 -4.33 -24.92
N LEU A 190 4.75 -4.70 -25.40
CA LEU A 190 5.78 -3.73 -25.76
C LEU A 190 5.37 -2.85 -26.95
N SER A 191 4.70 -3.41 -27.95
CA SER A 191 4.19 -2.64 -29.10
C SER A 191 3.13 -1.62 -28.67
N PHE A 192 2.21 -2.01 -27.78
CA PHE A 192 1.25 -1.07 -27.21
C PHE A 192 1.92 0.05 -26.40
N LEU A 193 2.89 -0.29 -25.55
CA LEU A 193 3.60 0.71 -24.74
C LEU A 193 4.39 1.69 -25.63
N ARG A 194 5.08 1.19 -26.66
CA ARG A 194 5.78 2.04 -27.64
C ARG A 194 4.83 2.95 -28.41
N SER A 195 3.62 2.49 -28.73
CA SER A 195 2.60 3.36 -29.37
C SER A 195 2.13 4.52 -28.49
N ARG A 196 2.52 4.53 -27.21
CA ARG A 196 2.24 5.58 -26.22
C ARG A 196 3.51 6.25 -25.71
N ASP A 197 4.63 6.11 -26.42
CA ASP A 197 5.94 6.65 -26.05
C ASP A 197 6.48 6.18 -24.69
N ILE A 198 6.03 4.99 -24.22
CA ILE A 198 6.53 4.35 -23.00
C ILE A 198 7.57 3.31 -23.39
N THR A 199 8.79 3.45 -22.85
CA THR A 199 9.93 2.58 -23.20
C THR A 199 10.29 1.60 -22.09
N GLU A 200 9.81 1.87 -20.88
CA GLU A 200 9.97 1.08 -19.69
C GLU A 200 9.26 -0.28 -19.83
N LYS A 201 9.89 -1.31 -19.26
CA LYS A 201 9.45 -2.72 -19.37
C LYS A 201 9.32 -3.35 -18.00
N THR A 202 8.89 -2.56 -17.02
CA THR A 202 8.78 -3.00 -15.63
C THR A 202 7.43 -3.65 -15.37
N SER A 203 7.26 -4.17 -14.16
CA SER A 203 5.97 -4.70 -13.70
C SER A 203 4.86 -3.63 -13.75
N ILE A 204 5.18 -2.34 -13.57
CA ILE A 204 4.21 -1.25 -13.56
C ILE A 204 3.53 -1.10 -14.93
N GLU A 205 4.31 -0.97 -16.00
CA GLU A 205 3.76 -0.79 -17.35
C GLU A 205 2.98 -2.01 -17.82
N TYR A 206 3.49 -3.21 -17.50
CA TYR A 206 2.79 -4.46 -17.79
C TYR A 206 1.46 -4.57 -17.04
N SER A 207 1.41 -4.13 -15.77
CA SER A 207 0.17 -4.14 -14.99
C SER A 207 -0.87 -3.20 -15.59
N ALA A 208 -0.46 -2.00 -15.98
CA ALA A 208 -1.36 -1.04 -16.58
C ALA A 208 -1.95 -1.57 -17.90
N TYR A 209 -1.12 -2.22 -18.72
CA TYR A 209 -1.58 -2.89 -19.94
C TYR A 209 -2.56 -4.02 -19.63
N VAL A 210 -2.20 -4.93 -18.71
CA VAL A 210 -3.04 -6.09 -18.36
C VAL A 210 -4.42 -5.63 -17.92
N VAL A 211 -4.49 -4.65 -17.01
CA VAL A 211 -5.78 -4.13 -16.54
C VAL A 211 -6.55 -3.49 -17.70
N TYR A 212 -5.92 -2.60 -18.46
CA TYR A 212 -6.62 -1.78 -19.46
C TYR A 212 -6.95 -2.50 -20.77
N LYS A 213 -6.22 -3.56 -21.15
CA LYS A 213 -6.39 -4.23 -22.46
C LYS A 213 -6.81 -5.69 -22.38
N LYS A 214 -6.57 -6.37 -21.26
CA LYS A 214 -6.90 -7.79 -21.12
C LYS A 214 -8.00 -8.03 -20.11
N TRP A 215 -7.82 -7.54 -18.90
CA TRP A 215 -8.75 -7.79 -17.81
C TRP A 215 -10.15 -7.23 -18.08
N ILE A 216 -10.25 -5.94 -18.45
CA ILE A 216 -11.55 -5.34 -18.77
C ILE A 216 -12.19 -5.92 -20.05
N GLU A 217 -11.45 -6.69 -20.84
CA GLU A 217 -11.95 -7.38 -22.03
C GLU A 217 -12.33 -8.83 -21.73
N ASN A 218 -12.46 -9.20 -20.45
CA ASN A 218 -12.86 -10.53 -19.99
C ASN A 218 -11.93 -11.65 -20.48
N ILE A 219 -10.64 -11.35 -20.65
CA ILE A 219 -9.63 -12.36 -20.94
C ILE A 219 -9.30 -13.13 -19.65
N ASN A 220 -9.29 -14.46 -19.74
CA ASN A 220 -9.04 -15.33 -18.59
C ASN A 220 -7.60 -15.21 -18.06
N GLU A 221 -7.41 -15.45 -16.77
CA GLU A 221 -6.11 -15.26 -16.10
C GLU A 221 -4.97 -16.09 -16.72
N LYS A 222 -5.24 -17.34 -17.11
CA LYS A 222 -4.23 -18.21 -17.74
C LYS A 222 -3.73 -17.62 -19.06
N GLU A 223 -4.65 -17.14 -19.89
CA GLU A 223 -4.32 -16.50 -21.16
C GLU A 223 -3.58 -15.17 -20.95
N ILE A 224 -3.96 -14.38 -19.94
CA ILE A 224 -3.22 -13.17 -19.55
C ILE A 224 -1.77 -13.53 -19.16
N GLU A 225 -1.59 -14.54 -18.32
CA GLU A 225 -0.28 -15.01 -17.88
C GLU A 225 0.60 -15.44 -19.06
N GLU A 226 0.02 -16.23 -19.98
CA GLU A 226 0.71 -16.76 -21.15
C GLU A 226 1.04 -15.68 -22.18
N THR A 227 0.12 -14.76 -22.47
CA THR A 227 0.29 -13.73 -23.52
C THR A 227 1.10 -12.53 -23.03
N CYS A 228 0.80 -12.03 -21.82
CA CYS A 228 1.47 -10.86 -21.25
C CYS A 228 2.76 -11.20 -20.48
N LYS A 229 3.05 -12.47 -20.22
CA LYS A 229 4.24 -12.92 -19.46
C LYS A 229 4.30 -12.28 -18.06
N VAL A 230 3.19 -12.31 -17.34
CA VAL A 230 3.04 -11.83 -15.95
C VAL A 230 2.63 -13.00 -15.03
N TYR A 231 2.70 -12.83 -13.71
CA TYR A 231 2.14 -13.78 -12.75
C TYR A 231 0.75 -13.32 -12.32
N THR A 232 -0.29 -14.09 -12.61
CA THR A 232 -1.68 -13.69 -12.37
C THR A 232 -2.20 -14.06 -10.98
N SER A 233 -1.43 -14.79 -10.18
CA SER A 233 -1.82 -15.26 -8.84
C SER A 233 -2.30 -14.18 -7.86
N ASN A 234 -1.89 -12.92 -8.06
CA ASN A 234 -2.34 -11.79 -7.24
C ASN A 234 -3.24 -10.81 -7.97
N LEU A 235 -3.63 -11.07 -9.22
CA LEU A 235 -4.39 -10.16 -10.08
C LEU A 235 -5.67 -9.69 -9.38
N SER A 236 -6.48 -10.63 -8.89
CA SER A 236 -7.73 -10.32 -8.17
C SER A 236 -7.54 -9.32 -7.02
N PHE A 237 -6.47 -9.46 -6.23
CA PHE A 237 -6.15 -8.50 -5.16
C PHE A 237 -5.77 -7.14 -5.73
N LYS A 238 -4.93 -7.08 -6.78
CA LYS A 238 -4.52 -5.82 -7.41
C LYS A 238 -5.70 -5.07 -8.04
N ILE A 239 -6.61 -5.81 -8.66
CA ILE A 239 -7.86 -5.28 -9.21
C ILE A 239 -8.74 -4.68 -8.11
N TRP A 240 -8.89 -5.39 -6.98
CA TRP A 240 -9.66 -4.88 -5.85
C TRP A 240 -9.08 -3.58 -5.27
N GLU A 241 -7.75 -3.49 -5.16
CA GLU A 241 -7.08 -2.27 -4.73
C GLU A 241 -7.30 -1.12 -5.71
N MET A 242 -7.18 -1.39 -7.02
CA MET A 242 -7.43 -0.38 -8.05
C MET A 242 -8.89 0.09 -8.04
N TYR A 243 -9.85 -0.81 -7.88
CA TYR A 243 -11.27 -0.47 -7.71
C TYR A 243 -11.49 0.48 -6.52
N LYS A 244 -10.86 0.21 -5.37
CA LYS A 244 -10.94 1.09 -4.20
C LYS A 244 -10.31 2.46 -4.46
N LEU A 245 -9.19 2.51 -5.18
CA LEU A 245 -8.56 3.78 -5.55
C LEU A 245 -9.38 4.57 -6.58
N LEU A 246 -10.14 3.90 -7.46
CA LEU A 246 -11.10 4.59 -8.33
C LEU A 246 -12.25 5.21 -7.54
N ASN A 247 -12.69 4.58 -6.44
CA ASN A 247 -13.63 5.24 -5.52
C ASN A 247 -13.00 6.47 -4.87
N VAL A 248 -11.73 6.39 -4.44
CA VAL A 248 -11.00 7.58 -3.95
C VAL A 248 -10.96 8.67 -5.02
N TYR A 249 -10.60 8.34 -6.25
CA TYR A 249 -10.53 9.29 -7.36
C TYR A 249 -11.89 9.97 -7.64
N LYS A 250 -12.98 9.20 -7.59
CA LYS A 250 -14.35 9.73 -7.67
C LYS A 250 -14.68 10.64 -6.49
N ASP A 251 -14.45 10.20 -5.27
CA ASP A 251 -14.81 10.95 -4.06
C ASP A 251 -14.01 12.28 -3.99
N LEU A 252 -12.76 12.30 -4.48
CA LEU A 252 -11.98 13.53 -4.65
C LEU A 252 -12.57 14.47 -5.72
N ALA A 253 -13.11 13.92 -6.80
CA ALA A 253 -13.75 14.72 -7.85
C ALA A 253 -15.06 15.32 -7.38
N ASP A 254 -15.86 14.55 -6.65
CA ASP A 254 -17.12 15.00 -6.05
C ASP A 254 -16.86 16.15 -5.05
N ASP A 255 -15.87 16.00 -4.16
CA ASP A 255 -15.46 17.05 -3.19
C ASP A 255 -15.00 18.35 -3.89
N ALA A 256 -14.37 18.22 -5.06
CA ALA A 256 -13.89 19.35 -5.87
C ALA A 256 -14.89 19.85 -6.92
N TYR A 257 -16.10 19.27 -7.00
CA TYR A 257 -17.12 19.53 -8.02
C TYR A 257 -16.61 19.38 -9.47
N TYR A 258 -15.69 18.44 -9.70
CA TYR A 258 -15.19 18.16 -11.05
C TYR A 258 -16.13 17.22 -11.81
N PRO A 259 -16.29 17.42 -13.13
CA PRO A 259 -17.17 16.58 -13.93
C PRO A 259 -16.78 15.10 -13.90
N LEU A 260 -17.79 14.25 -13.64
CA LEU A 260 -17.70 12.80 -13.68
C LEU A 260 -18.33 12.28 -14.99
N PRO A 261 -17.61 11.53 -15.84
CA PRO A 261 -18.20 10.92 -17.01
C PRO A 261 -19.30 9.91 -16.64
N ASP A 262 -20.41 9.88 -17.37
CA ASP A 262 -21.52 8.93 -17.14
C ASP A 262 -21.04 7.47 -17.11
N ARG A 263 -20.08 7.15 -17.99
CA ARG A 263 -19.45 5.83 -18.10
C ARG A 263 -18.46 5.50 -16.99
N PHE A 264 -18.18 6.40 -16.05
CA PHE A 264 -17.21 6.15 -14.98
C PHE A 264 -17.61 4.96 -14.11
N GLN A 265 -18.89 4.90 -13.71
CA GLN A 265 -19.37 3.81 -12.87
C GLN A 265 -19.30 2.47 -13.62
N ILE A 266 -19.60 2.47 -14.92
CA ILE A 266 -19.44 1.28 -15.79
C ILE A 266 -17.98 0.85 -15.82
N PHE A 267 -17.06 1.77 -16.14
CA PHE A 267 -15.62 1.50 -16.17
C PHE A 267 -15.09 0.91 -14.86
N LYS A 268 -15.54 1.46 -13.73
CA LYS A 268 -15.17 0.99 -12.40
C LYS A 268 -15.62 -0.45 -12.14
N GLU A 269 -16.86 -0.79 -12.50
CA GLU A 269 -17.36 -2.17 -12.35
C GLU A 269 -16.73 -3.13 -13.39
N ARG A 270 -16.42 -2.67 -14.60
CA ARG A 270 -15.60 -3.44 -15.58
C ARG A 270 -14.23 -3.78 -15.01
N ILE A 271 -13.58 -2.84 -14.34
CA ILE A 271 -12.34 -3.12 -13.61
C ILE A 271 -12.59 -4.08 -12.47
N ARG A 272 -13.66 -3.93 -11.68
CA ARG A 272 -13.94 -4.83 -10.56
C ARG A 272 -14.11 -6.30 -10.98
N TYR A 273 -14.86 -6.53 -12.05
CA TYR A 273 -15.30 -7.86 -12.45
C TYR A 273 -14.54 -8.44 -13.65
N GLY A 274 -13.80 -7.62 -14.39
CA GLY A 274 -13.14 -8.07 -15.62
C GLY A 274 -14.14 -8.36 -16.74
N VAL A 275 -15.12 -7.48 -16.95
CA VAL A 275 -16.19 -7.68 -17.94
C VAL A 275 -16.24 -6.54 -18.96
N GLN A 276 -16.83 -6.81 -20.14
CA GLN A 276 -17.00 -5.85 -21.23
C GLN A 276 -18.14 -4.84 -20.99
#